data_AF-A0A0G4MWQ3-F1
#
_entry.id   AF-A0A0G4MWQ3-F1
#
_cell.length_a   1.000
_cell.length_b   1.000
_cell.length_c   1.000
_cell.angle_alpha   90.00
_cell.angle_beta   90.00
_cell.angle_gamma   90.00
#
_symmetry.space_group_name_H-M   'P 1'
#
loop_
_entity.id
_entity.type
_entity.pdbx_description
1 polymer ?
#
loop_
_entity_poly.entity_id
_entity_poly.type
_entity_poly.pdbx_seq_one_letter_code
_entity_poly.pdbx_strand_id
1 'polypeptide(L)'
;MKYSVAATLAALVAYVQARAEITNTQADFAAISAGEDFTLTWSGAEGPGKEYRQTKADRRKLDGLYECILCACCSTSCPSYWWNSEEYLGPAILLQSYRWLADSRDERKGERKMALDNSMSLYRCHTILNCTRACPKGLNPGLAIAEIKKQMSF
;
A
#
# COMPACT_ATOMS: atom_id res chain seq x y z
N MET A 1 38.42 8.02 15.38
CA MET A 1 37.54 7.80 14.21
C MET A 1 36.26 8.60 14.39
N LYS A 2 36.17 9.79 13.78
CA LYS A 2 34.94 10.58 13.75
C LYS A 2 34.19 10.17 12.48
N TYR A 3 33.33 9.16 12.57
CA TYR A 3 32.38 8.90 11.49
C TYR A 3 31.41 10.08 11.45
N SER A 4 31.60 10.97 10.47
CA SER A 4 30.72 12.11 10.29
C SER A 4 29.32 11.59 9.94
N VAL A 5 28.35 11.86 10.82
CA VAL A 5 26.92 11.53 10.59
C VAL A 5 26.43 12.09 9.24
N ALA A 6 27.05 13.19 8.76
CA ALA A 6 26.76 13.77 7.46
C ALA A 6 27.19 12.88 6.28
N ALA A 7 28.27 12.10 6.42
CA ALA A 7 28.73 11.21 5.35
C ALA A 7 27.83 9.97 5.21
N THR A 8 27.31 9.45 6.31
CA THR A 8 26.32 8.36 6.30
C THR A 8 24.95 8.83 5.83
N LEU A 9 24.50 10.03 6.22
CA LEU A 9 23.27 10.61 5.69
C LEU A 9 23.37 10.89 4.19
N ALA A 10 24.50 11.43 3.72
CA ALA A 10 24.72 11.68 2.30
C ALA A 10 24.76 10.37 1.49
N ALA A 11 25.38 9.31 2.01
CA ALA A 11 25.36 7.99 1.36
C ALA A 11 23.97 7.36 1.35
N LEU A 12 23.17 7.54 2.41
CA LEU A 12 21.78 7.05 2.46
C LEU A 12 20.87 7.85 1.53
N VAL A 13 21.04 9.18 1.48
CA VAL A 13 20.32 10.07 0.57
C VAL A 13 20.72 9.80 -0.88
N ALA A 14 22.01 9.59 -1.16
CA ALA A 14 22.48 9.21 -2.49
C ALA A 14 22.04 7.79 -2.88
N TYR A 15 21.93 6.84 -1.94
CA TYR A 15 21.36 5.51 -2.19
C TYR A 15 19.85 5.58 -2.47
N VAL A 16 19.12 6.43 -1.75
CA VAL A 16 17.69 6.72 -1.98
C VAL A 16 17.49 7.45 -3.30
N GLN A 17 18.36 8.40 -3.66
CA GLN A 17 18.28 9.19 -4.90
C GLN A 17 18.73 8.39 -6.13
N ALA A 18 19.80 7.60 -6.03
CA ALA A 18 20.28 6.75 -7.13
C ALA A 18 19.36 5.55 -7.41
N ARG A 19 18.51 5.16 -6.45
CA ARG A 19 17.40 4.21 -6.70
C ARG A 19 16.06 4.88 -7.00
N ALA A 20 15.90 6.18 -6.75
CA ALA A 20 14.68 6.90 -7.09
C ALA A 20 14.44 6.96 -8.62
N GLU A 21 15.47 6.76 -9.45
CA GLU A 21 15.32 6.62 -10.89
C GLU A 21 15.09 5.17 -11.37
N ILE A 22 15.29 4.14 -10.53
CA ILE A 22 15.26 2.73 -10.95
C ILE A 22 14.19 1.88 -10.24
N THR A 23 13.66 2.27 -9.07
CA THR A 23 12.70 1.41 -8.36
C THR A 23 11.26 1.90 -8.49
N ASN A 24 10.53 1.21 -9.36
CA ASN A 24 9.13 0.82 -9.16
C ASN A 24 8.05 1.89 -9.00
N THR A 25 8.26 3.20 -9.06
CA THR A 25 7.09 4.11 -9.04
C THR A 25 6.15 3.86 -10.22
N GLN A 26 6.69 3.48 -11.38
CA GLN A 26 5.91 3.14 -12.57
C GLN A 26 5.43 1.69 -12.59
N ALA A 27 6.09 0.76 -11.89
CA ALA A 27 5.61 -0.62 -11.72
C ALA A 27 4.63 -0.78 -10.55
N ASP A 28 4.72 0.08 -9.54
CA ASP A 28 3.79 0.25 -8.43
C ASP A 28 2.54 1.02 -8.92
N PHE A 29 2.72 2.05 -9.77
CA PHE A 29 1.63 2.60 -10.58
C PHE A 29 1.10 1.57 -11.57
N ALA A 30 1.93 0.71 -12.17
CA ALA A 30 1.46 -0.39 -13.01
C ALA A 30 0.78 -1.49 -12.21
N ALA A 31 1.11 -1.78 -10.95
CA ALA A 31 0.30 -2.67 -10.13
C ALA A 31 -1.07 -2.03 -9.82
N ILE A 32 -1.13 -0.69 -9.82
CA ILE A 32 -2.37 0.10 -9.75
C ILE A 32 -3.05 0.24 -11.14
N SER A 33 -2.31 0.14 -12.25
CA SER A 33 -2.77 0.50 -13.62
C SER A 33 -2.69 -0.64 -14.66
N ALA A 34 -2.21 -1.82 -14.30
CA ALA A 34 -2.08 -3.00 -15.15
C ALA A 34 -3.37 -3.80 -15.10
N GLY A 35 -4.39 -3.21 -15.72
CA GLY A 35 -5.49 -3.97 -16.30
C GLY A 35 -6.63 -4.26 -15.35
N GLU A 36 -7.42 -3.25 -15.03
CA GLU A 36 -8.76 -3.10 -15.60
C GLU A 36 -9.35 -1.79 -15.12
N ASP A 37 -10.18 -1.19 -15.96
CA ASP A 37 -10.88 0.07 -15.74
C ASP A 37 -11.18 0.32 -14.26
N PHE A 38 -10.43 1.19 -13.58
CA PHE A 38 -10.72 1.62 -12.21
C PHE A 38 -11.96 2.54 -12.19
N THR A 39 -12.90 2.38 -13.14
CA THR A 39 -14.23 2.93 -12.99
C THR A 39 -14.81 2.33 -11.73
N LEU A 40 -15.02 3.23 -10.78
CA LEU A 40 -15.65 2.92 -9.52
C LEU A 40 -17.06 2.42 -9.82
N THR A 41 -17.27 1.10 -9.79
CA THR A 41 -18.61 0.52 -9.73
C THR A 41 -19.08 0.62 -8.29
N TRP A 42 -19.24 1.85 -7.82
CA TRP A 42 -20.01 2.08 -6.62
C TRP A 42 -21.47 1.74 -6.99
N SER A 43 -22.13 0.80 -6.32
CA SER A 43 -23.58 0.64 -6.47
C SER A 43 -24.33 1.54 -5.50
N GLY A 44 -25.51 1.98 -5.92
CA GLY A 44 -26.41 2.75 -5.06
C GLY A 44 -26.48 4.26 -5.31
N ALA A 45 -25.95 4.75 -6.44
CA ALA A 45 -26.41 6.04 -6.96
C ALA A 45 -27.85 5.82 -7.44
N GLU A 46 -28.82 6.44 -6.77
CA GLU A 46 -30.25 6.42 -7.15
C GLU A 46 -30.50 7.27 -8.42
N GLY A 47 -29.68 7.09 -9.47
CA GLY A 47 -29.69 7.84 -10.72
C GLY A 47 -28.50 8.79 -10.89
N PRO A 48 -28.33 9.36 -12.11
CA PRO A 48 -27.28 10.33 -12.41
C PRO A 48 -27.41 11.59 -11.53
N GLY A 49 -26.30 12.00 -10.89
CA GLY A 49 -26.21 13.22 -10.08
C GLY A 49 -26.42 13.05 -8.57
N LYS A 50 -26.60 11.82 -8.06
CA LYS A 50 -26.68 11.54 -6.61
C LYS A 50 -25.41 10.89 -6.06
N GLU A 51 -25.08 11.23 -4.83
CA GLU A 51 -23.92 10.67 -4.10
C GLU A 51 -24.19 9.24 -3.61
N TYR A 52 -23.13 8.44 -3.49
CA TYR A 52 -23.19 7.10 -2.90
C TYR A 52 -23.32 7.18 -1.38
N ARG A 53 -24.34 6.51 -0.83
CA ARG A 53 -24.57 6.51 0.61
C ARG A 53 -23.50 5.70 1.34
N GLN A 54 -22.92 6.28 2.38
CA GLN A 54 -21.98 5.62 3.28
C GLN A 54 -22.27 6.02 4.73
N THR A 55 -22.28 5.04 5.64
CA THR A 55 -22.49 5.34 7.07
C THR A 55 -21.23 5.97 7.67
N LYS A 56 -21.39 6.78 8.74
CA LYS A 56 -20.24 7.32 9.49
C LYS A 56 -19.35 6.22 10.07
N ALA A 57 -19.91 5.04 10.37
CA ALA A 57 -19.14 3.90 10.86
C ALA A 57 -18.25 3.32 9.75
N ASP A 58 -18.77 3.17 8.53
CA ASP A 58 -17.99 2.66 7.40
C ASP A 58 -16.92 3.64 6.93
N ARG A 59 -17.23 4.95 6.92
CA ARG A 59 -16.24 5.97 6.58
C ARG A 59 -15.06 5.99 7.55
N ARG A 60 -15.30 5.73 8.85
CA ARG A 60 -14.24 5.64 9.87
C ARG A 60 -13.26 4.49 9.66
N LYS A 61 -13.68 3.42 8.97
CA LYS A 61 -12.76 2.30 8.63
C LYS A 61 -11.65 2.71 7.66
N LEU A 62 -11.85 3.81 6.93
CA LEU A 62 -10.87 4.33 5.98
C LEU A 62 -9.84 5.25 6.65
N ASP A 63 -10.09 5.71 7.88
CA ASP A 63 -9.18 6.59 8.61
C ASP A 63 -7.85 5.87 8.90
N GLY A 64 -6.75 6.51 8.53
CA GLY A 64 -5.40 5.93 8.56
C GLY A 64 -4.99 5.20 7.26
N LEU A 65 -5.87 5.11 6.25
CA LEU A 65 -5.59 4.45 4.97
C LEU A 65 -5.48 5.46 3.80
N TYR A 66 -6.38 6.43 3.73
CA TYR A 66 -6.40 7.42 2.62
C TYR A 66 -5.42 8.56 2.81
N GLU A 67 -4.89 8.76 4.02
CA GLU A 67 -3.91 9.80 4.35
C GLU A 67 -2.49 9.45 3.86
N CYS A 68 -2.32 8.30 3.19
CA CYS A 68 -1.07 7.91 2.57
C CYS A 68 -0.73 8.86 1.42
N ILE A 69 0.46 9.45 1.48
CA ILE A 69 0.97 10.39 0.46
C ILE A 69 1.87 9.71 -0.58
N LEU A 70 1.90 8.37 -0.62
CA LEU A 70 2.72 7.59 -1.55
C LEU A 70 4.22 7.96 -1.54
N CYS A 71 4.76 8.35 -0.39
CA CYS A 71 6.17 8.74 -0.23
C CYS A 71 7.18 7.57 -0.29
N ALA A 72 6.72 6.32 -0.40
CA ALA A 72 7.52 5.09 -0.39
C ALA A 72 8.44 4.84 0.83
N CYS A 73 8.47 5.69 1.86
CA CYS A 73 9.31 5.50 3.06
C CYS A 73 9.08 4.15 3.76
N CYS A 74 7.85 3.66 3.76
CA CYS A 74 7.54 2.35 4.33
C CYS A 74 8.12 1.20 3.49
N SER A 75 8.08 1.30 2.16
CA SER A 75 8.62 0.28 1.25
C SER A 75 10.14 0.25 1.30
N THR A 76 10.79 1.42 1.28
CA THR A 76 12.26 1.52 1.39
C THR A 76 12.79 1.12 2.76
N SER A 77 11.96 1.06 3.80
CA SER A 77 12.35 0.55 5.12
C SER A 77 12.19 -0.97 5.29
N CYS A 78 11.52 -1.65 4.35
CA CYS A 78 11.10 -3.03 4.48
C CYS A 78 12.16 -4.01 3.94
N PRO A 79 12.77 -4.87 4.77
CA PRO A 79 13.78 -5.82 4.30
C PRO A 79 13.24 -6.82 3.28
N SER A 80 11.99 -7.29 3.43
CA SER A 80 11.36 -8.17 2.44
C SER A 80 11.29 -7.53 1.05
N TYR A 81 11.08 -6.21 1.00
CA TYR A 81 11.01 -5.45 -0.25
C TYR A 81 12.39 -5.24 -0.87
N TRP A 82 13.45 -5.12 -0.06
CA TRP A 82 14.82 -5.01 -0.59
C TRP A 82 15.27 -6.22 -1.39
N TRP A 83 14.84 -7.42 -0.95
CA TRP A 83 15.25 -8.68 -1.55
C TRP A 83 14.32 -9.17 -2.66
N ASN A 84 13.03 -8.78 -2.65
CA ASN A 84 12.02 -9.30 -3.56
C ASN A 84 11.15 -8.19 -4.17
N SER A 85 11.71 -7.04 -4.52
CA SER A 85 10.94 -5.89 -5.04
C SER A 85 10.22 -6.17 -6.37
N GLU A 86 10.64 -7.19 -7.11
CA GLU A 86 10.02 -7.58 -8.39
C GLU A 86 8.68 -8.32 -8.19
N GLU A 87 8.55 -9.07 -7.09
CA GLU A 87 7.37 -9.92 -6.85
C GLU A 87 6.52 -9.48 -5.64
N TYR A 88 7.16 -8.85 -4.65
CA TYR A 88 6.49 -8.32 -3.46
C TYR A 88 6.08 -6.86 -3.68
N LEU A 89 4.77 -6.60 -3.69
CA LEU A 89 4.19 -5.28 -3.93
C LEU A 89 4.63 -4.21 -2.90
N GLY A 90 4.99 -4.64 -1.70
CA GLY A 90 5.46 -3.73 -0.66
C GLY A 90 4.35 -3.09 0.19
N PRO A 91 4.72 -2.50 1.33
CA PRO A 91 3.76 -1.99 2.31
C PRO A 91 2.99 -0.75 1.86
N ALA A 92 3.53 0.09 0.97
CA ALA A 92 2.81 1.26 0.46
C ALA A 92 1.60 0.85 -0.38
N ILE A 93 1.80 -0.10 -1.29
CA ILE A 93 0.77 -0.60 -2.20
C ILE A 93 -0.26 -1.42 -1.44
N LEU A 94 0.17 -2.33 -0.57
CA LEU A 94 -0.75 -3.14 0.23
C LEU A 94 -1.64 -2.28 1.16
N LEU A 95 -1.14 -1.13 1.66
CA LEU A 95 -1.96 -0.17 2.41
C LEU A 95 -3.06 0.44 1.52
N GLN A 96 -2.74 0.79 0.28
CA GLN A 96 -3.73 1.30 -0.67
C GLN A 96 -4.70 0.23 -1.16
N SER A 97 -4.24 -1.00 -1.36
CA SER A 97 -5.11 -2.13 -1.68
C SER A 97 -6.11 -2.37 -0.53
N TYR A 98 -5.64 -2.32 0.72
CA TYR A 98 -6.52 -2.46 1.87
C TYR A 98 -7.56 -1.33 1.96
N ARG A 99 -7.21 -0.09 1.61
CA ARG A 99 -8.17 1.03 1.54
C ARG A 99 -9.39 0.67 0.70
N TRP A 100 -9.20 0.04 -0.45
CA TRP A 100 -10.29 -0.38 -1.32
C TRP A 100 -11.06 -1.58 -0.77
N LEU A 101 -10.36 -2.58 -0.23
CA LEU A 101 -10.99 -3.74 0.40
C LEU A 101 -11.86 -3.34 1.61
N ALA A 102 -11.44 -2.32 2.36
CA ALA A 102 -12.15 -1.79 3.52
C ALA A 102 -13.32 -0.86 3.14
N ASP A 103 -13.35 -0.29 1.93
CA ASP A 103 -14.42 0.62 1.50
C ASP A 103 -15.73 -0.15 1.34
N SER A 104 -16.81 0.31 1.98
CA SER A 104 -18.12 -0.34 1.92
C SER A 104 -18.79 -0.23 0.56
N ARG A 105 -18.37 0.75 -0.25
CA ARG A 105 -19.01 1.09 -1.52
C ARG A 105 -18.37 0.36 -2.71
N ASP A 106 -17.18 -0.22 -2.54
CA ASP A 106 -16.47 -0.93 -3.61
C ASP A 106 -17.03 -2.35 -3.79
N GLU A 107 -17.52 -2.65 -5.00
CA GLU A 107 -18.11 -3.96 -5.32
C GLU A 107 -17.09 -4.97 -5.84
N ARG A 108 -15.94 -4.51 -6.34
CA ARG A 108 -14.93 -5.35 -7.00
C ARG A 108 -13.95 -5.99 -6.02
N LYS A 109 -14.37 -6.23 -4.77
CA LYS A 109 -13.51 -6.80 -3.73
C LYS A 109 -12.99 -8.19 -4.09
N GLY A 110 -13.80 -9.00 -4.78
CA GLY A 110 -13.41 -10.34 -5.22
C GLY A 110 -12.22 -10.31 -6.17
N GLU A 111 -12.31 -9.51 -7.23
CA GLU A 111 -11.24 -9.32 -8.21
C GLU A 111 -9.97 -8.76 -7.57
N ARG A 112 -10.10 -7.78 -6.67
CA ARG A 112 -8.96 -7.22 -5.92
C ARG A 112 -8.29 -8.25 -5.03
N LYS A 113 -9.06 -9.13 -4.39
CA LYS A 113 -8.50 -10.23 -3.59
C LYS A 113 -7.77 -11.23 -4.48
N MET A 114 -8.34 -11.60 -5.62
CA MET A 114 -7.70 -12.51 -6.57
C MET A 114 -6.36 -11.95 -7.09
N ALA A 115 -6.27 -10.64 -7.34
CA ALA A 115 -5.01 -10.00 -7.74
C ALA A 115 -3.92 -10.10 -6.65
N LEU A 116 -4.32 -10.14 -5.38
CA LEU A 116 -3.43 -10.32 -4.22
C LEU A 116 -3.19 -11.79 -3.87
N ASP A 117 -4.02 -12.70 -4.40
CA ASP A 117 -3.98 -14.14 -4.15
C ASP A 117 -2.94 -14.85 -4.99
N ASN A 118 -1.70 -14.43 -4.80
CA ASN A 118 -0.54 -15.11 -5.35
C ASN A 118 0.48 -15.35 -4.21
N SER A 119 1.39 -16.29 -4.41
CA SER A 119 2.32 -16.75 -3.37
C SER A 119 3.31 -15.68 -2.90
N MET A 120 3.46 -14.57 -3.62
CA MET A 120 4.60 -13.65 -3.47
C MET A 120 4.19 -12.21 -3.09
N SER A 121 3.14 -11.68 -3.70
CA SER A 121 2.71 -10.28 -3.57
C SER A 121 2.26 -9.88 -2.17
N LEU A 122 1.58 -10.76 -1.44
CA LEU A 122 1.13 -10.48 -0.06
C LEU A 122 1.92 -11.26 0.99
N TYR A 123 2.17 -12.55 0.74
CA TYR A 123 2.63 -13.47 1.79
C TYR A 123 4.10 -13.25 2.20
N ARG A 124 4.90 -12.51 1.41
CA ARG A 124 6.30 -12.15 1.73
C ARG A 124 6.46 -11.12 2.86
N CYS A 125 5.35 -10.57 3.38
CA CYS A 125 5.40 -9.77 4.60
C CYS A 125 5.67 -10.67 5.83
N HIS A 126 6.88 -10.61 6.38
CA HIS A 126 7.30 -11.33 7.59
C HIS A 126 7.09 -10.53 8.88
N THR A 127 6.12 -9.60 8.90
CA THR A 127 5.75 -8.85 10.12
C THR A 127 6.92 -8.18 10.85
N ILE A 128 7.88 -7.63 10.09
CA ILE A 128 9.06 -6.93 10.62
C ILE A 128 8.69 -5.55 11.21
N LEU A 129 7.57 -4.97 10.77
CA LEU A 129 6.99 -3.70 11.27
C LEU A 129 7.84 -2.43 11.12
N ASN A 130 8.96 -2.49 10.39
CA ASN A 130 9.71 -1.28 10.00
C ASN A 130 8.85 -0.25 9.28
N CYS A 131 7.91 -0.72 8.44
CA CYS A 131 7.01 0.13 7.67
C CYS A 131 6.17 1.09 8.53
N THR A 132 5.68 0.62 9.68
CA THR A 132 4.91 1.44 10.63
C THR A 132 5.79 2.44 11.35
N ARG A 133 7.03 2.07 11.68
CA ARG A 133 8.00 2.97 12.35
C ARG A 133 8.54 4.06 11.42
N ALA A 134 8.70 3.74 10.13
CA ALA A 134 9.26 4.65 9.13
C ALA A 134 8.22 5.62 8.53
N CYS A 135 6.93 5.41 8.78
CA CYS A 135 5.89 6.25 8.17
C CYS A 135 5.90 7.67 8.78
N PRO A 136 6.19 8.73 8.00
CA PRO A 136 6.23 10.10 8.52
C PRO A 136 4.85 10.62 8.92
N LYS A 137 3.78 9.98 8.43
CA LYS A 137 2.39 10.28 8.76
C LYS A 137 1.86 9.48 9.96
N GLY A 138 2.66 8.58 10.54
CA GLY A 138 2.24 7.74 11.65
C GLY A 138 1.17 6.70 11.28
N LEU A 139 1.05 6.35 10.00
CA LEU A 139 0.13 5.31 9.54
C LEU A 139 0.66 3.93 9.90
N ASN A 140 -0.22 2.93 9.87
CA ASN A 140 0.13 1.55 10.21
C ASN A 140 -0.05 0.57 9.03
N PRO A 141 0.90 0.55 8.06
CA PRO A 141 0.88 -0.43 6.98
C PRO A 141 0.94 -1.88 7.47
N GLY A 142 1.64 -2.14 8.57
CA GLY A 142 1.75 -3.50 9.14
C GLY A 142 0.39 -4.07 9.54
N LEU A 143 -0.46 -3.25 10.17
CA LEU A 143 -1.82 -3.66 10.55
C LEU A 143 -2.71 -3.89 9.31
N ALA A 144 -2.63 -3.01 8.32
CA ALA A 144 -3.40 -3.16 7.08
C ALA A 144 -3.07 -4.47 6.36
N ILE A 145 -1.77 -4.83 6.26
CA ILE A 145 -1.34 -6.09 5.65
C ILE A 145 -1.84 -7.31 6.45
N ALA A 146 -1.81 -7.24 7.78
CA ALA A 146 -2.33 -8.31 8.62
C ALA A 146 -3.84 -8.52 8.42
N GLU A 147 -4.61 -7.45 8.26
CA GLU A 147 -6.05 -7.55 8.02
C GLU A 147 -6.36 -8.07 6.61
N ILE A 148 -5.57 -7.73 5.58
CA ILE A 148 -5.69 -8.39 4.26
C ILE A 148 -5.47 -9.90 4.41
N LYS A 149 -4.39 -10.32 5.07
CA LYS A 149 -4.09 -11.75 5.28
C LYS A 149 -5.22 -12.47 6.01
N LYS A 150 -5.84 -11.82 7.00
CA LYS A 150 -7.00 -12.33 7.73
C LYS A 150 -8.22 -12.52 6.81
N GLN A 151 -8.43 -11.62 5.86
CA GLN A 151 -9.53 -11.71 4.89
C GLN A 151 -9.33 -12.78 3.80
N MET A 152 -8.13 -13.34 3.69
CA MET A 152 -7.75 -14.37 2.72
C MET A 152 -7.58 -15.77 3.34
N SER A 153 -7.60 -15.89 4.67
CA SER A 153 -7.32 -17.14 5.38
C SER A 153 -8.55 -18.02 5.63
N PHE A 154 -9.67 -17.78 4.93
CA PHE A 154 -10.92 -18.54 5.03
C PHE A 154 -11.54 -18.80 3.67
#